data_AF-A0A3B9NL48-F1
#
_entry.id   AF-A0A3B9NL48-F1
#
_cell.length_a   1.000
_cell.length_b   1.000
_cell.length_c   1.000
_cell.angle_alpha   90.00
_cell.angle_beta   90.00
_cell.angle_gamma   90.00
#
_symmetry.space_group_name_H-M   'P 1'
#
loop_
_entity.id
_entity.type
_entity.pdbx_description
1 polymer ?
#
loop_
_entity_poly.entity_id
_entity_poly.type
_entity_poly.pdbx_seq_one_letter_code
_entity_poly.pdbx_strand_id
1 'polypeptide(L)'
;MCKVMQVSSSGYYDWQNRDQDISKIKARKDLLKKIKASYDSSDSTYGSPRITKDLQRQGIQISRPCVARIMRKEGIQNIIRKKWKISTTDSKHKFPVCDNILNRDFHADQIGTKWVSDITYLKTGEGWLYLTAVMDLADRKIIGWTLSEGMSAEQTSLAALEGSKSQKSRKWFNISFR
;
A
#
# COMPACT_ATOMS: atom_id res chain seq x y z
N MET A 1 -56.89 -16.20 9.77
CA MET A 1 -55.59 -15.84 9.15
C MET A 1 -54.40 -16.58 9.79
N CYS A 2 -53.98 -16.29 11.03
CA CYS A 2 -52.78 -16.92 11.64
C CYS A 2 -52.83 -18.45 11.75
N LYS A 3 -53.99 -19.03 12.08
CA LYS A 3 -54.19 -20.50 12.10
C LYS A 3 -54.06 -21.17 10.72
N VAL A 4 -54.46 -20.48 9.65
CA VAL A 4 -54.40 -20.99 8.27
C VAL A 4 -52.96 -20.94 7.75
N MET A 5 -52.21 -19.90 8.15
CA MET A 5 -50.82 -19.65 7.75
C MET A 5 -49.79 -20.32 8.69
N GLN A 6 -50.23 -21.09 9.69
CA GLN A 6 -49.40 -21.74 10.71
C GLN A 6 -48.37 -20.82 11.42
N VAL A 7 -48.72 -19.55 11.63
CA VAL A 7 -47.88 -18.59 12.36
C VAL A 7 -48.47 -18.29 13.74
N SER A 8 -47.62 -17.96 14.71
CA SER A 8 -48.09 -17.52 16.02
C SER A 8 -48.78 -16.15 15.92
N SER A 9 -49.88 -15.98 16.66
CA SER A 9 -50.59 -14.69 16.71
C SER A 9 -49.69 -13.57 17.22
N SER A 10 -48.83 -13.86 18.21
CA SER A 10 -47.84 -12.91 18.72
C SER A 10 -46.83 -12.49 17.64
N GLY A 11 -46.32 -13.44 16.85
CA GLY A 11 -45.39 -13.13 15.75
C GLY A 11 -46.04 -12.28 14.66
N TYR A 12 -47.32 -12.52 14.36
CA TYR A 12 -48.09 -11.72 13.39
C TYR A 12 -48.27 -10.27 13.86
N TYR A 13 -48.72 -10.06 15.10
CA TYR A 13 -48.89 -8.70 15.64
C TYR A 13 -47.55 -8.00 15.88
N ASP A 14 -46.50 -8.72 16.30
CA ASP A 14 -45.14 -8.17 16.39
C ASP A 14 -44.65 -7.69 15.03
N TRP A 15 -44.87 -8.47 13.97
CA TRP A 15 -44.51 -8.07 12.61
C TRP A 15 -45.32 -6.87 12.13
N GLN A 16 -46.63 -6.85 12.37
CA GLN A 16 -47.51 -5.74 12.01
C GLN A 16 -47.12 -4.44 12.73
N ASN A 17 -46.75 -4.53 14.01
CA ASN A 17 -46.34 -3.39 14.83
C ASN A 17 -44.89 -2.94 14.58
N ARG A 18 -44.03 -3.79 13.99
CA ARG A 18 -42.62 -3.45 13.70
C ARG A 18 -42.47 -2.31 12.69
N ASP A 19 -43.37 -2.22 11.71
CA ASP A 19 -43.34 -1.16 10.69
C ASP A 19 -44.09 0.11 11.12
N GLN A 20 -44.90 0.04 12.17
CA GLN A 20 -45.68 1.18 12.70
C GLN A 20 -45.01 1.89 13.88
N ASP A 21 -43.91 1.37 14.41
CA ASP A 21 -43.20 1.97 15.53
C ASP A 21 -42.33 3.16 15.09
N ILE A 22 -42.96 4.35 15.06
CA ILE A 22 -42.37 5.64 14.68
C ILE A 22 -41.08 5.92 15.48
N SER A 23 -41.01 5.47 16.74
CA SER A 23 -39.84 5.66 17.61
C SER A 23 -38.61 4.92 17.08
N LYS A 24 -38.78 3.66 16.65
CA LYS A 24 -37.69 2.86 16.06
C LYS A 24 -37.23 3.39 14.71
N ILE A 25 -38.16 3.90 13.90
CA ILE A 25 -37.84 4.54 12.61
C ILE A 25 -36.99 5.80 12.84
N LYS A 26 -37.38 6.64 13.81
CA LYS A 26 -36.63 7.86 14.18
C LYS A 26 -35.23 7.51 14.70
N ALA A 27 -35.11 6.58 15.63
CA ALA A 27 -33.83 6.13 16.17
C ALA A 27 -32.89 5.61 15.07
N ARG A 28 -33.44 4.88 14.08
CA ARG A 28 -32.65 4.38 12.94
C ARG A 28 -32.20 5.50 12.00
N LYS A 29 -33.05 6.50 11.75
CA LYS A 29 -32.67 7.70 10.97
C LYS A 29 -31.56 8.49 11.67
N ASP A 30 -31.66 8.65 12.99
CA ASP A 30 -30.64 9.36 13.77
C ASP A 30 -29.31 8.59 13.79
N LEU A 31 -29.35 7.27 13.93
CA LEU A 31 -28.17 6.42 13.82
C LEU A 31 -27.51 6.52 12.43
N LEU A 32 -28.31 6.55 11.36
CA LEU A 32 -27.81 6.73 10.01
C LEU A 32 -27.10 8.08 9.83
N LYS A 33 -27.65 9.17 10.38
CA LYS A 33 -27.01 10.49 10.35
C LYS A 33 -25.63 10.45 11.01
N LYS A 34 -25.51 9.78 12.16
CA LYS A 34 -24.23 9.66 12.87
C LYS A 34 -23.21 8.80 12.10
N ILE A 35 -23.67 7.73 11.45
CA ILE A 35 -22.83 6.92 10.56
C ILE A 35 -22.32 7.76 9.38
N LYS A 36 -23.19 8.54 8.73
CA LYS A 36 -22.78 9.44 7.63
C LYS A 36 -21.82 10.52 8.11
N ALA A 37 -22.08 11.16 9.24
CA ALA A 37 -21.17 12.15 9.82
C ALA A 37 -19.77 11.58 10.10
N SER A 38 -19.67 10.38 10.69
CA SER A 38 -18.38 9.71 10.92
C SER A 38 -17.69 9.35 9.59
N TYR A 39 -18.44 8.85 8.63
CA TYR A 39 -17.93 8.52 7.30
C TYR A 39 -17.40 9.75 6.55
N ASP A 40 -18.16 10.84 6.50
CA ASP A 40 -17.80 12.10 5.82
C ASP A 40 -16.61 12.78 6.51
N SER A 41 -16.57 12.78 7.84
CA SER A 41 -15.42 13.32 8.61
C SER A 41 -14.12 12.56 8.37
N SER A 42 -14.19 11.35 7.80
CA SER A 42 -13.04 10.50 7.50
C SER A 42 -12.62 10.55 6.02
N ASP A 43 -13.11 11.52 5.24
CA ASP A 43 -12.99 11.55 3.78
C ASP A 43 -13.41 10.22 3.13
N SER A 44 -14.51 9.63 3.62
CA SER A 44 -15.01 8.33 3.13
C SER A 44 -14.06 7.14 3.32
N THR A 45 -12.99 7.26 4.13
CA THR A 45 -12.00 6.18 4.29
C THR A 45 -12.41 5.13 5.34
N TYR A 46 -13.32 5.47 6.26
CA TYR A 46 -13.69 4.59 7.36
C TYR A 46 -14.74 3.56 6.93
N GLY A 47 -14.45 2.29 7.22
CA GLY A 47 -15.41 1.19 7.13
C GLY A 47 -16.12 0.93 8.46
N SER A 48 -17.02 -0.07 8.46
CA SER A 48 -17.81 -0.46 9.63
C SER A 48 -17.01 -0.67 10.93
N PRO A 49 -15.77 -1.19 10.95
CA PRO A 49 -15.02 -1.35 12.20
C PRO A 49 -14.64 0.00 12.84
N ARG A 50 -14.23 0.99 12.04
CA ARG A 50 -13.79 2.30 12.54
C ARG A 50 -14.98 3.17 12.93
N ILE A 51 -16.01 3.19 12.09
CA ILE A 51 -17.27 3.88 12.40
C ILE A 51 -17.89 3.33 13.69
N THR A 52 -17.86 2.01 13.92
CA THR A 52 -18.35 1.45 15.19
C THR A 52 -17.59 1.99 16.40
N LYS A 53 -16.26 2.09 16.32
CA LYS A 53 -15.44 2.65 17.41
C LYS A 53 -15.75 4.12 17.64
N ASP A 54 -15.96 4.90 16.58
CA ASP A 54 -16.32 6.32 16.70
C ASP A 54 -17.68 6.50 17.36
N LEU A 55 -18.68 5.70 16.98
CA LEU A 55 -19.99 5.71 17.62
C LEU A 55 -19.92 5.29 19.10
N GLN A 56 -19.09 4.29 19.42
CA GLN A 56 -18.87 3.86 20.82
C GLN A 56 -18.19 4.96 21.66
N ARG A 57 -17.23 5.71 21.09
CA ARG A 57 -16.63 6.88 21.76
C ARG A 57 -17.64 7.99 22.02
N GLN A 58 -18.68 8.08 21.18
CA GLN A 58 -19.81 9.00 21.37
C GLN A 58 -20.88 8.42 22.34
N GLY A 59 -20.59 7.33 23.04
CA GLY A 59 -21.48 6.70 24.01
C GLY A 59 -22.57 5.80 23.41
N ILE A 60 -22.51 5.49 22.11
CA ILE A 60 -23.53 4.69 21.43
C ILE A 60 -23.12 3.22 21.44
N GLN A 61 -23.86 2.41 22.19
CA GLN A 61 -23.66 0.97 22.25
C GLN A 61 -24.24 0.31 20.99
N ILE A 62 -23.39 0.07 20.00
CA ILE A 62 -23.76 -0.61 18.76
C ILE A 62 -22.74 -1.67 18.36
N SER A 63 -23.23 -2.77 17.79
CA SER A 63 -22.40 -3.84 17.27
C SER A 63 -21.93 -3.55 15.84
N ARG A 64 -20.71 -3.97 15.52
CA ARG A 64 -20.13 -3.85 14.17
C ARG A 64 -21.02 -4.44 13.07
N PRO A 65 -21.65 -5.63 13.21
CA PRO A 65 -22.54 -6.16 12.18
C PRO A 65 -23.77 -5.27 11.93
N CYS A 66 -24.28 -4.59 12.95
CA CYS A 66 -25.40 -3.66 12.79
C CYS A 66 -25.01 -2.45 11.94
N VAL A 67 -23.86 -1.84 12.23
CA VAL A 67 -23.29 -0.75 11.42
C VAL A 67 -23.05 -1.20 9.98
N ALA A 68 -22.43 -2.38 9.79
CA ALA A 68 -22.17 -2.93 8.46
C ALA A 68 -23.45 -3.16 7.65
N ARG A 69 -24.52 -3.64 8.28
CA ARG A 69 -25.83 -3.83 7.64
C ARG A 69 -26.46 -2.49 7.23
N ILE A 70 -26.35 -1.46 8.05
CA ILE A 70 -26.86 -0.12 7.71
C ILE A 70 -26.06 0.47 6.55
N MET A 71 -24.73 0.44 6.62
CA MET A 71 -23.85 0.90 5.54
C MET A 71 -24.17 0.19 4.21
N ARG A 72 -24.36 -1.14 4.23
CA ARG A 72 -24.72 -1.92 3.04
C ARG A 72 -26.06 -1.51 2.44
N LYS A 73 -27.07 -1.28 3.29
CA LYS A 73 -28.42 -0.85 2.82
C LYS A 73 -28.39 0.53 2.17
N GLU A 74 -27.46 1.38 2.57
CA GLU A 74 -27.35 2.77 2.12
C GLU A 74 -26.26 2.95 1.05
N GLY A 75 -25.63 1.86 0.59
CA GLY A 75 -24.56 1.91 -0.41
C GLY A 75 -23.25 2.55 0.06
N ILE A 76 -23.04 2.71 1.37
CA ILE A 76 -21.85 3.34 1.94
C ILE A 76 -20.71 2.31 1.96
N GLN A 77 -19.61 2.62 1.27
CA GLN A 77 -18.42 1.77 1.17
C GLN A 77 -17.17 2.61 1.38
N ASN A 78 -16.15 2.05 2.05
CA ASN A 78 -14.92 2.80 2.27
C ASN A 78 -14.13 2.97 0.98
N ILE A 79 -13.63 4.18 0.74
CA ILE A 79 -12.74 4.48 -0.37
C ILE A 79 -11.33 4.06 0.01
N ILE A 80 -10.81 3.03 -0.66
CA ILE A 80 -9.41 2.62 -0.55
C ILE A 80 -8.60 3.52 -1.50
N ARG A 81 -7.90 4.51 -0.94
CA ARG A 81 -6.93 5.30 -1.71
C ARG A 81 -5.81 4.36 -2.15
N LYS A 82 -5.57 4.23 -3.46
CA LYS A 82 -4.42 3.50 -3.98
C LYS A 82 -3.15 4.16 -3.44
N LYS A 83 -2.20 3.35 -2.96
CA LYS A 83 -0.88 3.86 -2.57
C LYS A 83 -0.28 4.59 -3.78
N TRP A 84 0.10 5.85 -3.61
CA TRP A 84 0.81 6.58 -4.64
C TRP A 84 2.09 5.82 -4.98
N LYS A 85 2.25 5.43 -6.24
CA LYS A 85 3.49 4.85 -6.77
C LYS A 85 4.22 5.96 -7.50
N ILE A 86 5.42 6.29 -7.05
CA ILE A 86 6.37 7.07 -7.84
C ILE A 86 6.70 6.20 -9.06
N SER A 87 6.38 6.68 -10.26
CA SER A 87 6.81 6.02 -11.49
C SER A 87 8.24 6.47 -11.76
N THR A 88 9.21 5.67 -11.29
CA THR A 88 10.64 5.93 -11.50
C THR A 88 11.12 5.58 -12.90
N THR A 89 10.28 4.91 -13.69
CA THR A 89 10.60 4.48 -15.06
C THR A 89 9.55 5.02 -16.02
N ASP A 90 9.97 5.82 -16.99
CA ASP A 90 9.17 6.13 -18.17
C ASP A 90 9.45 5.07 -19.25
N SER A 91 8.65 4.01 -19.26
CA SER A 91 8.74 2.95 -20.26
C SER A 91 8.33 3.42 -21.68
N LYS A 92 7.80 4.64 -21.84
CA LYS A 92 7.43 5.24 -23.14
C LYS A 92 8.44 6.31 -23.57
N HIS A 93 9.71 6.10 -23.28
CA HIS A 93 10.77 7.00 -23.72
C HIS A 93 11.10 6.83 -25.21
N LYS A 94 11.66 7.88 -25.81
CA LYS A 94 12.14 7.86 -27.22
C LYS A 94 13.61 7.45 -27.37
N PHE A 95 14.30 7.15 -26.27
CA PHE A 95 15.69 6.71 -26.33
C PHE A 95 15.82 5.32 -26.98
N PRO A 96 16.96 5.03 -27.64
CA PRO A 96 17.26 3.70 -28.16
C PRO A 96 17.18 2.65 -27.06
N VAL A 97 16.50 1.54 -27.32
CA VAL A 97 16.45 0.39 -26.43
C VAL A 97 17.54 -0.57 -26.89
N CYS A 98 18.52 -0.83 -26.03
CA CYS A 98 19.52 -1.87 -26.29
C CYS A 98 18.90 -3.25 -26.16
N ASP A 99 19.37 -4.20 -26.96
CA ASP A 99 18.94 -5.60 -26.87
C ASP A 99 19.24 -6.16 -25.48
N ASN A 100 18.29 -6.88 -24.90
CA ASN A 100 18.46 -7.56 -23.62
C ASN A 100 19.26 -8.85 -23.80
N ILE A 101 20.57 -8.71 -24.01
CA ILE A 101 21.51 -9.84 -24.23
C ILE A 101 21.55 -10.77 -23.01
N LEU A 102 21.40 -10.23 -21.79
CA LEU A 102 21.42 -11.02 -20.57
C LEU A 102 20.25 -12.00 -20.49
N ASN A 103 19.07 -11.61 -21.02
CA ASN A 103 17.86 -12.42 -21.08
C ASN A 103 17.51 -13.18 -19.76
N ARG A 104 17.75 -12.53 -18.61
CA ARG A 104 17.57 -13.08 -17.26
C ARG A 104 18.42 -14.33 -16.95
N ASP A 105 19.45 -14.61 -17.74
CA ASP A 105 20.48 -15.59 -17.42
C ASP A 105 21.54 -14.96 -16.50
N PHE A 106 21.30 -15.10 -15.20
CA PHE A 106 22.18 -14.58 -14.15
C PHE A 106 23.35 -15.51 -13.81
N HIS A 107 23.54 -16.61 -14.54
CA HIS A 107 24.67 -17.49 -14.32
C HIS A 107 25.91 -16.98 -15.08
N ALA A 108 27.07 -17.01 -14.45
CA ALA A 108 28.34 -16.61 -15.05
C ALA A 108 29.46 -17.54 -14.58
N ASP A 109 30.15 -18.18 -15.53
CA ASP A 109 31.26 -19.11 -15.24
C ASP A 109 32.58 -18.39 -14.93
N GLN A 110 32.73 -17.14 -15.38
CA GLN A 110 33.97 -16.37 -15.27
C GLN A 110 33.73 -14.97 -14.73
N ILE A 111 34.60 -14.54 -13.81
CA ILE A 111 34.62 -13.19 -13.25
C ILE A 111 34.81 -12.17 -14.39
N GLY A 112 34.06 -11.07 -14.35
CA GLY A 112 34.18 -9.97 -15.30
C GLY A 112 33.35 -10.13 -16.57
N THR A 113 32.53 -11.17 -16.69
CA THR A 113 31.76 -11.45 -17.91
C THR A 113 30.33 -10.91 -17.88
N LYS A 114 29.65 -10.99 -16.73
CA LYS A 114 28.29 -10.48 -16.56
C LYS A 114 28.20 -9.70 -15.26
N TRP A 115 27.74 -8.44 -15.37
CA TRP A 115 27.54 -7.54 -14.24
C TRP A 115 26.08 -7.11 -14.18
N VAL A 116 25.60 -6.89 -12.96
CA VAL A 116 24.27 -6.33 -12.71
C VAL A 116 24.41 -5.12 -11.80
N SER A 117 23.53 -4.15 -11.98
CA SER A 117 23.42 -3.01 -11.07
C SER A 117 22.01 -2.90 -10.51
N ASP A 118 21.92 -2.34 -9.31
CA ASP A 118 20.65 -1.97 -8.68
C ASP A 118 20.79 -0.58 -8.05
N ILE A 119 19.67 0.15 -7.99
CA ILE A 119 19.57 1.45 -7.33
C ILE A 119 18.59 1.32 -6.16
N THR A 120 19.09 1.55 -4.95
CA THR A 120 18.32 1.52 -3.71
C THR A 120 18.23 2.92 -3.09
N TYR A 121 17.04 3.28 -2.59
CA TYR A 121 16.77 4.56 -1.94
C TYR A 121 17.02 4.47 -0.44
N LEU A 122 17.92 5.30 0.07
CA LEU A 122 18.26 5.42 1.48
C LEU A 122 17.65 6.69 2.05
N LYS A 123 16.82 6.56 3.08
CA LYS A 123 16.27 7.71 3.80
C LYS A 123 17.26 8.15 4.88
N THR A 124 17.68 9.41 4.84
CA THR A 124 18.54 10.04 5.85
C THR A 124 17.77 11.13 6.62
N GLY A 125 18.41 11.73 7.62
CA GLY A 125 17.85 12.90 8.33
C GLY A 125 17.78 14.16 7.47
N GLU A 126 18.58 14.23 6.40
CA GLU A 126 18.73 15.40 5.54
C GLU A 126 18.02 15.25 4.18
N GLY A 127 17.58 14.04 3.84
CA GLY A 127 16.87 13.80 2.58
C GLY A 127 16.90 12.34 2.13
N TRP A 128 16.78 12.14 0.82
CA TRP A 128 16.91 10.84 0.18
C TRP A 128 18.25 10.77 -0.54
N LEU A 129 18.97 9.66 -0.33
CA LEU A 129 20.15 9.31 -1.11
C LEU A 129 19.85 8.09 -1.97
N TYR A 130 20.53 8.01 -3.11
CA TYR A 130 20.41 6.94 -4.08
C TYR A 130 21.72 6.15 -4.08
N LEU A 131 21.70 4.94 -3.52
CA LEU A 131 22.82 4.01 -3.55
C LEU A 131 22.72 3.20 -4.82
N THR A 132 23.71 3.33 -5.70
CA THR A 132 23.85 2.46 -6.88
C THR A 132 25.01 1.52 -6.65
N ALA A 133 24.78 0.22 -6.75
CA ALA A 133 25.82 -0.79 -6.61
C ALA A 133 25.91 -1.65 -7.88
N VAL A 134 27.13 -2.02 -8.25
CA VAL A 134 27.43 -2.93 -9.37
C VAL A 134 28.03 -4.21 -8.81
N MET A 135 27.44 -5.34 -9.16
CA MET A 135 27.81 -6.67 -8.70
C MET A 135 28.32 -7.53 -9.87
N ASP A 136 29.38 -8.29 -9.62
CA ASP A 136 29.82 -9.37 -10.51
C ASP A 136 29.00 -10.64 -10.29
N LEU A 137 28.45 -11.23 -11.35
CA LEU A 137 27.58 -12.40 -11.22
C LEU A 137 28.33 -13.71 -10.93
N ALA A 138 29.62 -13.81 -11.23
CA ALA A 138 30.37 -15.05 -11.04
C ALA A 138 30.68 -15.28 -9.55
N ASP A 139 31.12 -14.25 -8.83
CA ASP A 139 31.51 -14.35 -7.41
C ASP A 139 30.63 -13.54 -6.45
N ARG A 140 29.60 -12.86 -6.98
CA ARG A 140 28.62 -12.04 -6.23
C ARG A 140 29.22 -10.84 -5.50
N LYS A 141 30.47 -10.44 -5.79
CA LYS A 141 31.08 -9.29 -5.13
C LYS A 141 30.61 -7.97 -5.73
N ILE A 142 30.49 -6.96 -4.88
CA ILE A 142 30.29 -5.58 -5.32
C ILE A 142 31.62 -5.05 -5.85
N ILE A 143 31.66 -4.76 -7.15
CA ILE A 143 32.85 -4.28 -7.83
C ILE A 143 32.92 -2.75 -7.86
N GLY A 144 31.79 -2.06 -7.66
CA GLY A 144 31.73 -0.60 -7.59
C GLY A 144 30.41 -0.15 -6.99
N TRP A 145 30.41 1.04 -6.40
CA TRP A 145 29.21 1.66 -5.85
C TRP A 145 29.35 3.19 -5.84
N THR A 146 28.22 3.88 -5.79
CA THR A 146 28.16 5.34 -5.62
C THR A 146 26.93 5.73 -4.82
N LEU A 147 27.02 6.84 -4.09
CA LEU A 147 25.90 7.52 -3.45
C LEU A 147 25.67 8.83 -4.18
N SER A 148 24.42 9.09 -4.56
CA SER A 148 24.03 10.34 -5.21
C SER A 148 22.81 10.95 -4.53
N GLU A 149 22.63 12.26 -4.71
CA GLU A 149 21.41 12.99 -4.33
C GLU A 149 20.36 13.00 -5.46
N GLY A 150 20.71 12.50 -6.65
CA GLY A 150 19.86 12.44 -7.83
C GLY A 150 19.94 11.10 -8.57
N MET A 151 18.95 10.86 -9.45
CA MET A 151 18.78 9.60 -10.21
C MET A 151 19.37 9.64 -11.63
N SER A 152 20.18 10.64 -11.98
CA SER A 152 20.73 10.73 -13.34
C SER A 152 21.67 9.55 -13.62
N ALA A 153 21.77 9.13 -14.89
CA ALA A 153 22.63 8.00 -15.27
C ALA A 153 24.11 8.30 -14.98
N GLU A 154 24.53 9.57 -15.12
CA GLU A 154 25.87 10.05 -14.80
C GLU A 154 26.18 9.88 -13.31
N GLN A 155 25.25 10.26 -12.44
CA GLN A 155 25.44 10.21 -10.99
C GLN A 155 25.32 8.79 -10.40
N THR A 156 24.68 7.87 -11.12
CA THR A 156 24.34 6.52 -10.63
C THR A 156 25.16 5.45 -11.33
N SER A 157 24.66 4.92 -12.45
CA SER A 157 25.22 3.74 -13.11
C SER A 157 26.60 3.99 -13.69
N LEU A 158 26.83 5.16 -14.31
CA LEU A 158 28.13 5.51 -14.88
C LEU A 158 29.17 5.74 -13.79
N ALA A 159 28.86 6.54 -12.77
CA ALA A 159 29.76 6.76 -11.63
C ALA A 159 30.13 5.46 -10.89
N ALA A 160 29.16 4.56 -10.65
CA ALA A 160 29.44 3.27 -10.01
C ALA A 160 30.37 2.38 -10.86
N LEU A 161 30.19 2.37 -12.17
CA LEU A 161 31.04 1.64 -13.10
C LEU A 161 32.45 2.24 -13.19
N GLU A 162 32.59 3.56 -13.20
CA GLU A 162 33.90 4.23 -13.17
C GLU A 162 34.66 3.92 -11.87
N GLY A 163 33.96 3.95 -10.73
CA GLY A 163 34.51 3.52 -9.43
C GLY A 163 35.08 2.11 -9.49
N SER A 164 34.39 1.18 -10.16
CA SER A 164 34.83 -0.21 -10.30
C SER A 164 36.14 -0.39 -11.09
N LYS A 165 36.38 0.48 -12.08
CA LYS A 165 37.62 0.45 -12.88
C LYS A 165 38.83 0.89 -12.05
N SER A 166 38.64 1.84 -11.14
CA SER A 166 39.68 2.35 -10.24
C SER A 166 40.06 1.33 -9.15
N GLN A 167 39.09 0.51 -8.73
CA GLN A 167 39.21 -0.43 -7.61
C GLN A 167 40.01 -1.70 -7.91
N LYS A 168 40.22 -2.06 -9.19
CA LYS A 168 41.08 -3.19 -9.61
C LYS A 168 42.56 -3.09 -9.12
N SER A 169 42.97 -1.97 -8.53
CA SER A 169 44.34 -1.72 -8.05
C SER A 169 44.52 -1.68 -6.52
N ARG A 170 43.44 -1.70 -5.71
CA ARG A 170 43.55 -1.46 -4.26
C ARG A 170 43.02 -2.64 -3.44
N LYS A 171 43.93 -3.30 -2.70
CA LYS A 171 43.60 -4.25 -1.63
C LYS A 171 42.60 -3.59 -0.67
N TRP A 172 41.52 -4.32 -0.42
CA TRP A 172 40.33 -4.01 0.36
C TRP A 172 40.56 -3.09 1.57
N PHE A 173 39.75 -2.02 1.67
CA PHE A 173 39.62 -1.20 2.88
C PHE A 173 38.63 -1.86 3.85
N ASN A 174 39.09 -2.05 5.10
CA ASN A 174 38.26 -2.40 6.25
C ASN A 174 37.25 -1.29 6.52
N ILE A 175 35.96 -1.63 6.57
CA ILE A 175 34.94 -0.77 7.17
C ILE A 175 34.58 -1.41 8.51
N SER A 176 35.21 -0.90 9.57
CA SER A 176 34.81 -1.17 10.95
C SER A 176 33.73 -0.16 11.32
N PHE A 177 32.49 -0.60 11.47
CA PHE A 177 31.45 0.20 12.13
C PHE A 177 31.65 0.08 13.64
N ARG A 178 31.91 1.21 14.30
CA ARG A 178 31.73 1.36 15.75
C ARG A 178 30.26 1.62 16.05
#